data_AF-A0A376BL16-F1
#
_entry.id   AF-A0A376BL16-F1
#
_cell.length_a   1.000
_cell.length_b   1.000
_cell.length_c   1.000
_cell.angle_alpha   90.00
_cell.angle_beta   90.00
_cell.angle_gamma   90.00
#
_symmetry.space_group_name_H-M   'P 1'
#
loop_
_entity.id
_entity.type
_entity.pdbx_description
1 polymer ?
#
loop_
_entity_poly.entity_id
_entity_poly.type
_entity_poly.pdbx_seq_one_letter_code
_entity_poly.pdbx_strand_id
1 'polypeptide(L)' 'MFAHQSVQAALDLNAKKIVPMHWGVFSLGRNQWYQSIDNAVKSAKEPGLSIDVPKMGEKYADGFVNDNWWEAKNLRRE' A
#
# COMPACT_ATOMS: atom_id res chain seq x y z
N MET A 1 0.61 -9.57 -9.24
CA MET A 1 1.99 -9.18 -8.89
C MET A 1 2.12 -9.20 -7.37
N PHE A 2 3.26 -9.60 -6.81
CA PHE A 2 3.47 -9.48 -5.36
C PHE A 2 3.83 -8.03 -4.99
N ALA A 3 3.54 -7.64 -3.74
CA ALA A 3 3.75 -6.26 -3.27
C ALA A 3 5.17 -5.73 -3.50
N HIS A 4 6.20 -6.52 -3.17
CA HIS A 4 7.60 -6.14 -3.38
C HIS A 4 7.96 -5.96 -4.86
N GLN A 5 7.35 -6.75 -5.76
CA GLN A 5 7.56 -6.60 -7.21
C GLN A 5 6.91 -5.31 -7.73
N SER A 6 5.76 -4.92 -7.18
CA SER A 6 5.13 -3.64 -7.54
C SER A 6 5.93 -2.44 -7.06
N VAL A 7 6.57 -2.53 -5.89
CA VAL A 7 7.54 -1.52 -5.43
C VAL A 7 8.76 -1.50 -6.35
N GLN A 8 9.32 -2.66 -6.70
CA GLN A 8 10.46 -2.73 -7.61
C GLN A 8 10.16 -2.10 -8.96
N ALA A 9 8.99 -2.40 -9.55
CA ALA A 9 8.59 -1.79 -10.82
C ALA A 9 8.51 -0.25 -10.74
N ALA A 10 8.11 0.32 -9.60
CA ALA A 10 8.11 1.76 -9.41
C ALA A 10 9.52 2.35 -9.30
N LEU A 11 10.44 1.65 -8.65
CA LEU A 11 11.86 2.02 -8.61
C LEU A 11 12.47 1.99 -10.02
N ASP A 12 12.19 0.95 -10.79
CA ASP A 12 12.68 0.78 -12.16
C ASP A 12 12.20 1.93 -13.07
N LEU A 13 11.01 2.48 -12.80
CA LEU A 13 10.44 3.63 -13.49
C LEU A 13 10.95 4.99 -12.97
N ASN A 14 11.82 5.01 -11.96
CA ASN A 14 12.22 6.22 -11.23
C ASN A 14 11.00 7.03 -10.72
N ALA A 15 9.96 6.33 -10.26
CA ALA A 15 8.78 6.97 -9.71
C ALA A 15 9.12 7.73 -8.43
N LYS A 16 8.57 8.93 -8.27
CA LYS A 16 8.74 9.72 -7.03
C LYS A 16 7.93 9.14 -5.86
N LYS A 17 6.82 8.48 -6.18
CA LYS A 17 5.82 8.03 -5.21
C LYS A 17 4.95 6.92 -5.82
N ILE A 18 4.43 6.04 -4.98
CA ILE A 18 3.47 4.99 -5.36
C ILE A 18 2.14 5.14 -4.61
N VAL A 19 1.06 4.79 -5.30
CA VAL A 19 -0.28 4.60 -4.71
C VAL A 19 -0.69 3.15 -4.94
N PRO A 20 -0.71 2.28 -3.91
CA PRO A 20 -1.06 0.89 -4.08
C PRO A 20 -2.52 0.71 -4.47
N MET A 21 -2.75 -0.02 -5.58
CA MET A 21 -4.08 -0.33 -6.10
C MET A 21 -4.33 -1.85 -6.11
N HIS A 22 -5.56 -2.26 -6.38
CA HIS A 22 -5.96 -3.66 -6.56
C HIS A 22 -5.69 -4.56 -5.32
N TRP A 23 -5.98 -4.04 -4.13
CA TRP A 23 -5.88 -4.77 -2.86
C TRP A 23 -7.04 -4.38 -1.92
N GLY A 24 -7.30 -5.17 -0.88
CA GLY A 24 -8.18 -4.80 0.24
C GLY A 24 -9.71 -4.84 0.00
N VAL A 25 -10.18 -5.01 -1.24
CA VAL A 25 -11.65 -5.07 -1.54
C VAL A 25 -12.20 -6.49 -1.53
N PHE A 26 -11.55 -7.42 -2.24
CA PHE A 26 -12.06 -8.79 -2.43
C PHE A 26 -11.12 -9.83 -1.84
N SER A 27 -11.70 -10.87 -1.21
CA SER A 27 -10.96 -12.02 -0.70
C SER A 27 -10.69 -13.03 -1.84
N LEU A 28 -9.70 -12.72 -2.67
CA LEU A 28 -9.27 -13.58 -3.79
C LEU A 28 -7.94 -14.29 -3.53
N GLY A 29 -7.19 -13.84 -2.51
CA GLY A 29 -5.90 -14.41 -2.12
C GLY A 29 -6.02 -15.29 -0.87
N ARG A 30 -4.94 -16.04 -0.56
CA ARG A 30 -4.85 -16.88 0.65
C ARG A 30 -4.38 -16.13 1.89
N ASN A 31 -3.85 -14.94 1.72
CA ASN A 31 -3.26 -14.13 2.78
C ASN A 31 -4.33 -13.23 3.41
N GLN A 32 -4.13 -12.85 4.68
CA GLN A 32 -4.94 -11.81 5.30
C GLN A 32 -4.86 -10.52 4.47
N TRP A 33 -5.98 -9.79 4.36
CA TRP A 33 -6.12 -8.67 3.43
C TRP A 33 -5.05 -7.57 3.63
N TYR A 34 -4.62 -7.35 4.88
CA TYR A 34 -3.63 -6.33 5.25
C TYR A 34 -2.17 -6.75 4.98
N GLN A 35 -1.89 -8.04 4.77
CA GLN A 35 -0.51 -8.49 4.54
C GLN A 35 0.08 -7.93 3.24
N SER A 36 -0.74 -7.70 2.22
CA SER A 36 -0.27 -7.11 0.97
C SER A 36 0.23 -5.68 1.14
N ILE A 37 -0.52 -4.85 1.88
CA ILE A 37 -0.12 -3.45 2.13
C ILE A 37 1.05 -3.36 3.10
N ASP A 38 1.08 -4.20 4.15
CA ASP A 38 2.20 -4.24 5.09
C ASP A 38 3.51 -4.56 4.36
N ASN A 39 3.47 -5.53 3.44
CA ASN A 39 4.63 -5.86 2.61
C ASN A 39 5.00 -4.73 1.64
N ALA A 40 4.02 -4.03 1.04
CA ALA A 40 4.29 -2.90 0.16
C ALA A 40 4.97 -1.75 0.90
N VAL A 41 4.46 -1.37 2.07
CA VAL A 41 5.02 -0.33 2.94
C VAL A 41 6.44 -0.70 3.37
N LYS A 42 6.65 -1.96 3.80
CA LYS A 42 7.98 -2.45 4.17
C LYS A 42 8.96 -2.35 2.99
N SER A 43 8.58 -2.85 1.82
CA SER A 43 9.43 -2.82 0.63
C SER A 43 9.72 -1.41 0.13
N ALA A 44 8.79 -0.45 0.28
CA ALA A 44 9.00 0.93 -0.12
C ALA A 44 9.92 1.71 0.85
N LYS A 45 9.90 1.34 2.13
CA LYS A 45 10.70 1.99 3.18
C LYS A 45 12.21 1.84 2.99
N GLU A 46 12.67 0.65 2.63
CA GLU A 46 14.10 0.34 2.45
C GLU A 46 14.80 1.25 1.42
N PRO A 47 14.27 1.44 0.19
CA PRO A 47 14.84 2.35 -0.80
C PRO A 47 14.43 3.82 -0.63
N GLY A 48 13.61 4.15 0.38
CA GLY A 48 13.10 5.51 0.58
C GLY A 48 12.04 5.96 -0.45
N LEU A 49 11.31 5.01 -1.06
CA LEU A 49 10.22 5.33 -1.98
C LEU A 49 8.99 5.79 -1.19
N SER A 50 8.46 6.97 -1.53
CA SER A 50 7.23 7.48 -0.91
C SER A 50 6.03 6.61 -1.31
N ILE A 51 5.19 6.26 -0.35
CA ILE A 51 3.99 5.45 -0.54
C ILE A 51 2.80 6.15 0.09
N ASP A 52 1.76 6.41 -0.70
CA ASP A 52 0.51 7.00 -0.24
C ASP A 52 -0.61 5.98 -0.35
N VAL A 53 -1.40 5.84 0.70
CA VAL A 53 -2.40 4.78 0.83
C VAL A 53 -3.74 5.41 1.25
N PRO A 54 -4.40 6.13 0.33
CA PRO A 54 -5.69 6.75 0.61
C PRO A 54 -6.73 5.69 0.99
N LYS A 55 -7.66 6.06 1.86
CA LYS A 55 -8.83 5.25 2.17
C LYS A 55 -9.71 5.10 0.93
N MET A 56 -10.49 4.03 0.91
CA MET A 56 -11.52 3.84 -0.12
C MET A 56 -12.49 5.05 -0.12
N GLY A 57 -12.59 5.73 -1.27
CA GLY A 57 -13.42 6.93 -1.42
C GLY A 57 -12.80 8.23 -0.92
N GLU A 58 -11.57 8.21 -0.39
CA GLU A 58 -10.87 9.43 0.02
C GLU A 58 -10.33 10.18 -1.19
N LYS A 59 -10.44 11.52 -1.15
CA LYS A 59 -9.90 12.38 -2.19
C LYS A 59 -8.38 12.41 -2.10
N TYR A 60 -7.72 12.00 -3.18
CA TYR A 60 -6.27 12.09 -3.31
C TYR A 60 -5.88 13.40 -4.03
N ALA A 61 -4.98 14.17 -3.43
CA ALA A 61 -4.51 15.45 -3.94
C ALA A 61 -3.05 15.70 -3.50
N ASP A 62 -2.43 16.75 -4.03
CA ASP A 62 -1.09 17.13 -3.60
C ASP A 62 -1.05 17.49 -2.11
N GLY A 63 0.03 17.12 -1.42
CA GLY A 63 0.14 17.24 0.04
C GLY A 63 -0.63 16.18 0.84
N PHE A 64 -1.05 15.07 0.23
CA PHE A 64 -1.69 13.95 0.94
C PHE A 64 -0.83 13.44 2.10
N VAL A 65 -1.46 13.18 3.24
CA VAL A 65 -0.82 12.66 4.46
C VAL A 65 -1.47 11.33 4.81
N ASN A 66 -0.67 10.27 4.91
CA ASN A 66 -1.16 8.98 5.36
C ASN A 66 -1.65 9.05 6.81
N ASP A 67 -2.78 8.40 7.07
CA ASP A 67 -3.30 8.17 8.43
C ASP A 67 -3.15 6.71 8.89
N ASN A 68 -2.44 5.89 8.11
CA ASN A 68 -2.15 4.47 8.38
C ASN A 68 -3.38 3.63 8.75
N TRP A 69 -4.55 3.94 8.18
CA TRP A 69 -5.81 3.30 8.53
C TRP A 69 -5.81 1.77 8.46
N TRP A 70 -5.01 1.18 7.57
CA TRP A 70 -4.91 -0.27 7.42
C TRP A 70 -4.26 -0.95 8.64
N GLU A 71 -3.63 -0.21 9.53
CA GLU A 71 -3.05 -0.68 10.79
C GLU A 71 -4.09 -0.76 11.93
N ALA A 72 -5.29 -0.20 11.72
CA ALA A 72 -6.32 -0.17 12.75
C ALA A 72 -6.77 -1.60 13.13
N LYS A 73 -6.64 -1.93 14.42
CA LYS A 73 -6.94 -3.28 14.96
C LYS A 73 -8.37 -3.73 14.66
N ASN A 74 -9.34 -2.83 14.68
CA ASN A 74 -10.74 -3.15 14.36
C ASN A 74 -10.96 -3.56 12.89
N LEU A 75 -10.03 -3.26 11.98
CA LEU A 75 -10.08 -3.67 10.58
C LEU A 75 -9.31 -4.99 10.33
N ARG A 76 -8.36 -5.33 11.20
CA ARG A 76 -7.63 -6.60 11.19
C ARG A 76 -8.37 -7.56 12.11
N ARG A 77 -9.31 -8.34 11.57
CA ARG A 77 -10.00 -9.40 12.35
C ARG A 77 -8.98 -10.47 12.72
N GLU A 78 -8.34 -10.31 13.88
CA GLU A 78 -7.50 -11.30 14.55
C GLU A 78 -8.35 -12.24 15.42
#